data_AF-A0A538SQ82-F1
#
_entry.id   AF-A0A538SQ82-F1
#
_cell.length_a   1.000
_cell.length_b   1.000
_cell.length_c   1.000
_cell.angle_alpha   90.00
_cell.angle_beta   90.00
_cell.angle_gamma   90.00
#
_symmetry.space_group_name_H-M   'P 1'
#
loop_
_entity.id
_entity.type
_entity.pdbx_description
1 polymer ?
#
loop_
_entity_poly.entity_id
_entity_poly.type
_entity_poly.pdbx_seq_one_letter_code
_entity_poly.pdbx_strand_id
1 'polypeptide(L)'
;MRLHPDDVYDRSLLATRLIRDGQREAGIRQVERTVEMAPHDGRIRYNAACAYARAGMPERAMQELKEGIRDIPSYVSDWPRRDPDLASLHDHPEFIRLFGKVEP
;
A
#
# COMPACT_ATOMS: atom_id res chain seq x y z
N MET A 1 -22.85 -17.85 -11.80
CA MET A 1 -22.06 -16.60 -11.76
C MET A 1 -21.05 -16.75 -10.63
N ARG A 2 -19.81 -17.18 -10.95
CA ARG A 2 -18.76 -17.43 -9.95
C ARG A 2 -18.12 -16.08 -9.62
N LEU A 3 -18.50 -15.50 -8.48
CA LEU A 3 -17.66 -14.52 -7.80
C LEU A 3 -16.43 -15.31 -7.33
N HIS A 4 -15.25 -15.09 -7.92
CA HIS A 4 -14.01 -15.76 -7.51
C HIS A 4 -13.50 -15.09 -6.23
N PRO A 5 -13.62 -15.70 -5.04
CA PRO A 5 -13.15 -15.12 -3.77
C PRO A 5 -11.62 -15.17 -3.62
N ASP A 6 -10.92 -15.45 -4.73
CA ASP A 6 -9.47 -15.66 -4.84
C ASP A 6 -8.74 -14.50 -5.53
N ASP A 7 -9.44 -13.40 -5.88
CA ASP A 7 -8.75 -12.22 -6.41
C ASP A 7 -7.96 -11.55 -5.28
N VAL A 8 -6.64 -11.52 -5.43
CA VAL A 8 -5.70 -10.87 -4.49
C VAL A 8 -6.10 -9.40 -4.30
N TYR A 9 -6.71 -8.79 -5.32
CA TYR A 9 -7.25 -7.44 -5.25
C TYR A 9 -8.42 -7.33 -4.25
N ASP A 10 -9.42 -8.22 -4.31
CA ASP A 10 -10.55 -8.21 -3.37
C ASP A 10 -10.10 -8.40 -1.92
N ARG A 11 -9.09 -9.26 -1.71
CA ARG A 11 -8.46 -9.43 -0.39
C ARG A 11 -7.74 -8.15 0.08
N SER A 12 -7.14 -7.38 -0.84
CA SER A 12 -6.50 -6.10 -0.49
C SER A 12 -7.53 -5.04 -0.06
N LEU A 13 -8.72 -5.07 -0.66
CA LEU A 13 -9.84 -4.23 -0.24
C LEU A 13 -10.37 -4.62 1.15
N LEU A 14 -10.48 -5.93 1.42
CA LEU A 14 -10.84 -6.44 2.73
C LEU A 14 -9.82 -5.99 3.81
N ALA A 15 -8.53 -6.12 3.53
CA ALA A 15 -7.47 -5.70 4.44
C ALA A 15 -7.58 -4.21 4.81
N THR A 16 -7.74 -3.38 3.78
CA THR A 16 -7.95 -1.93 3.88
C THR A 16 -9.16 -1.59 4.74
N ARG A 17 -10.29 -2.27 4.53
CA ARG A 17 -11.53 -2.09 5.29
C ARG A 17 -11.36 -2.49 6.76
N LEU A 18 -10.76 -3.63 7.05
CA LEU A 18 -10.50 -4.08 8.43
C LEU A 18 -9.68 -3.05 9.21
N ILE A 19 -8.69 -2.43 8.59
CA ILE A 19 -7.90 -1.36 9.22
C ILE A 19 -8.75 -0.10 9.45
N ARG A 20 -9.72 0.22 8.57
CA ARG A 20 -10.63 1.38 8.77
C ARG A 20 -11.59 1.12 9.91
N ASP A 21 -12.04 -0.12 10.05
CA ASP A 21 -12.98 -0.55 11.08
C ASP A 21 -12.30 -0.77 12.46
N GLY A 22 -11.02 -0.36 12.61
CA GLY A 22 -10.25 -0.49 13.85
C GLY A 22 -9.69 -1.90 14.10
N GLN A 23 -9.99 -2.87 13.24
CA GLN A 23 -9.47 -4.24 13.30
C GLN A 23 -8.06 -4.34 12.69
N ARG A 24 -7.17 -3.50 13.18
CA ARG A 24 -5.82 -3.28 12.64
C ARG A 24 -5.05 -4.58 12.43
N GLU A 25 -5.01 -5.45 13.43
CA GLU A 25 -4.26 -6.72 13.38
C GLU A 25 -4.84 -7.69 12.35
N ALA A 26 -6.17 -7.79 12.27
CA ALA A 26 -6.84 -8.63 11.28
C ALA A 26 -6.57 -8.14 9.87
N GLY A 27 -6.60 -6.82 9.67
CA GLY A 27 -6.25 -6.20 8.39
C GLY A 27 -4.80 -6.43 8.00
N ILE A 28 -3.84 -6.26 8.91
CA ILE A 28 -2.41 -6.54 8.67
C ILE A 28 -2.22 -7.99 8.20
N ARG A 29 -2.85 -8.97 8.84
CA ARG A 29 -2.78 -10.38 8.41
C ARG A 29 -3.27 -10.58 6.97
N GLN A 30 -4.31 -9.84 6.56
CA GLN A 30 -4.79 -9.89 5.17
C GLN A 30 -3.82 -9.22 4.21
N VAL A 31 -3.21 -8.09 4.59
CA VAL A 31 -2.16 -7.43 3.78
C VAL A 31 -1.00 -8.40 3.53
N GLU A 32 -0.48 -9.01 4.60
CA GLU A 32 0.63 -9.98 4.50
C GLU A 32 0.28 -11.12 3.55
N ARG A 33 -0.94 -11.64 3.65
CA ARG A 33 -1.42 -12.68 2.75
C ARG A 33 -1.48 -12.21 1.29
N THR A 34 -1.89 -10.97 1.02
CA THR A 34 -1.90 -10.45 -0.35
C THR A 34 -0.51 -10.33 -0.95
N VAL A 35 0.48 -9.86 -0.17
CA VAL A 35 1.88 -9.75 -0.61
C VAL A 35 2.50 -11.15 -0.84
N GLU A 36 2.18 -12.13 -0.01
CA GLU A 36 2.60 -13.53 -0.22
C GLU A 36 2.02 -14.14 -1.50
N MET A 37 0.75 -13.84 -1.82
CA MET A 37 0.07 -14.40 -3.00
C MET A 37 0.58 -13.78 -4.31
N ALA A 38 0.97 -12.50 -4.29
CA ALA A 38 1.43 -11.78 -5.47
C ALA A 38 2.66 -10.91 -5.17
N PRO A 39 3.82 -11.52 -4.85
CA PRO A 39 5.01 -10.79 -4.39
C PRO A 39 5.68 -9.96 -5.48
N HIS A 40 5.29 -10.11 -6.74
CA HIS A 40 5.84 -9.35 -7.87
C HIS A 40 4.79 -8.42 -8.50
N ASP A 41 3.57 -8.39 -7.97
CA ASP A 41 2.54 -7.48 -8.47
C ASP A 41 2.69 -6.12 -7.78
N GLY A 42 3.18 -5.14 -8.54
CA GLY A 42 3.38 -3.78 -8.05
C GLY A 42 2.10 -3.10 -7.56
N ARG A 43 0.94 -3.46 -8.12
CA ARG A 43 -0.36 -2.92 -7.65
C ARG A 43 -0.72 -3.49 -6.28
N ILE A 44 -0.47 -4.78 -6.06
CA ILE A 44 -0.72 -5.40 -4.75
C ILE A 44 0.22 -4.83 -3.69
N ARG A 45 1.50 -4.66 -4.02
CA ARG A 45 2.46 -3.99 -3.12
C ARG A 45 2.10 -2.54 -2.84
N TYR A 46 1.61 -1.80 -3.82
CA TYR A 46 1.10 -0.44 -3.61
C TYR A 46 -0.09 -0.41 -2.63
N ASN A 47 -1.06 -1.30 -2.81
CA ASN A 47 -2.18 -1.42 -1.88
C ASN A 47 -1.73 -1.84 -0.47
N ALA A 48 -0.72 -2.71 -0.38
CA ALA A 48 -0.11 -3.07 0.89
C ALA A 48 0.55 -1.87 1.57
N ALA A 49 1.24 -1.01 0.81
CA ALA A 49 1.79 0.24 1.31
C ALA A 49 0.72 1.15 1.90
N CYS A 50 -0.38 1.37 1.17
CA CYS A 50 -1.52 2.16 1.63
C CYS A 50 -2.12 1.61 2.94
N ALA A 51 -2.29 0.29 3.01
CA ALA A 51 -2.81 -0.38 4.18
C ALA A 51 -1.86 -0.25 5.39
N TYR A 52 -0.55 -0.46 5.21
CA TYR A 52 0.44 -0.29 6.28
C TYR A 52 0.55 1.15 6.76
N ALA A 53 0.49 2.13 5.85
CA ALA A 53 0.52 3.55 6.19
C ALA A 53 -0.68 3.92 7.07
N ARG A 54 -1.88 3.48 6.67
CA ARG A 54 -3.09 3.63 7.48
C ARG A 54 -3.09 2.84 8.79
N ALA A 55 -2.33 1.75 8.86
CA ALA A 55 -2.09 1.05 10.10
C ALA A 55 -1.03 1.75 10.98
N GLY A 56 -0.43 2.87 10.57
CA GLY A 56 0.65 3.51 11.32
C GLY A 56 1.92 2.66 11.37
N MET A 57 2.25 1.98 10.27
CA MET A 57 3.50 1.23 10.08
C MET A 57 4.31 1.82 8.91
N PRO A 58 4.87 3.03 9.07
CA PRO A 58 5.45 3.79 7.95
C PRO A 58 6.64 3.09 7.29
N GLU A 59 7.44 2.34 8.04
CA GLU A 59 8.63 1.63 7.55
C GLU A 59 8.23 0.47 6.64
N ARG A 60 7.22 -0.32 7.04
CA ARG A 60 6.67 -1.40 6.21
C ARG A 60 5.97 -0.82 4.98
N ALA A 61 5.24 0.28 5.16
CA ALA A 61 4.57 0.95 4.06
C ALA A 61 5.57 1.46 3.01
N MET A 62 6.67 2.07 3.44
CA MET A 62 7.72 2.55 2.55
C MET A 62 8.42 1.40 1.82
N GLN A 63 8.68 0.28 2.51
CA GLN A 63 9.26 -0.92 1.89
C GLN A 63 8.37 -1.43 0.75
N GLU A 64 7.07 -1.62 1.00
CA GLU A 64 6.14 -2.10 -0.02
C GLU A 64 5.94 -1.09 -1.14
N LEU A 65 5.91 0.21 -0.83
CA LEU A 65 5.80 1.27 -1.85
C LEU A 65 7.01 1.25 -2.79
N LYS A 66 8.22 1.13 -2.23
CA LYS A 66 9.47 1.08 -3.01
C LYS A 66 9.54 -0.12 -3.93
N GLU A 67 9.16 -1.30 -3.45
CA GLU A 67 9.12 -2.50 -4.29
C GLU A 67 7.97 -2.43 -5.31
N GLY A 68 6.83 -1.85 -4.95
CA GLY A 68 5.66 -1.75 -5.82
C GLY A 68 5.84 -0.82 -7.02
N ILE A 69 6.64 0.23 -6.88
CA ILE A 69 6.91 1.20 -7.96
C ILE A 69 8.13 0.84 -8.82
N ARG A 70 8.92 -0.16 -8.42
CA ARG A 70 10.21 -0.49 -9.05
C ARG A 70 10.11 -0.70 -10.57
N ASP A 71 9.02 -1.32 -11.01
CA ASP A 71 8.77 -1.68 -12.42
C ASP A 71 7.60 -0.89 -13.05
N ILE A 72 7.13 0.18 -12.40
CA ILE A 72 6.02 1.03 -12.89
C ILE A 72 6.51 2.49 -13.05
N PRO A 73 7.26 2.81 -14.13
CA PRO A 73 8.11 4.01 -14.15
C PRO A 73 7.40 5.33 -14.47
N SER A 74 6.14 5.34 -14.95
CA SER A 74 5.53 6.57 -15.51
C SER A 74 4.11 6.92 -15.03
N TYR A 75 3.31 5.97 -14.55
CA TYR A 75 1.94 6.25 -14.09
C TYR A 75 1.86 6.66 -12.60
N VAL A 76 2.95 6.45 -11.84
CA VAL A 76 2.98 6.54 -10.37
C VAL A 76 3.98 7.60 -9.87
N SER A 77 4.55 8.47 -10.72
CA SER A 77 5.56 9.42 -10.24
C SER A 77 4.98 10.50 -9.32
N ASP A 78 3.72 10.90 -9.55
CA ASP A 78 3.07 11.95 -8.76
C ASP A 78 1.94 11.42 -7.86
N TRP A 79 1.27 10.32 -8.27
CA TRP A 79 0.13 9.78 -7.53
C TRP A 79 0.41 9.54 -6.03
N PRO A 80 1.56 8.96 -5.62
CA PRO A 80 1.85 8.73 -4.20
C PRO A 80 1.84 10.00 -3.34
N ARG A 81 2.18 11.16 -3.91
CA ARG A 81 2.13 12.45 -3.20
C ARG A 81 0.72 12.98 -2.97
N ARG A 82 -0.24 12.44 -3.73
CA ARG A 82 -1.66 12.85 -3.73
C ARG A 82 -2.54 11.81 -3.05
N ASP A 83 -2.01 10.61 -2.79
CA ASP A 83 -2.75 9.53 -2.18
C ASP A 83 -2.91 9.79 -0.66
N PRO A 84 -4.14 10.00 -0.17
CA PRO A 84 -4.37 10.28 1.24
C PRO A 84 -4.01 9.10 2.15
N ASP A 85 -4.02 7.86 1.64
CA ASP A 85 -3.62 6.70 2.43
C ASP A 85 -2.10 6.72 2.71
N LEU A 86 -1.31 7.43 1.89
CA LEU A 86 0.14 7.58 2.04
C LEU A 86 0.56 8.90 2.71
N ALA A 87 -0.38 9.72 3.18
CA ALA A 87 -0.08 11.00 3.81
C ALA A 87 0.93 10.89 4.97
N SER A 88 0.89 9.78 5.72
CA SER A 88 1.85 9.53 6.80
C SER A 88 3.29 9.29 6.32
N LEU A 89 3.50 9.05 5.03
CA LEU A 89 4.82 8.85 4.42
C LEU A 89 5.41 10.13 3.86
N HIS A 90 4.65 11.23 3.75
CA HIS A 90 5.15 12.46 3.10
C HIS A 90 6.38 13.07 3.80
N ASP A 91 6.50 12.86 5.11
CA ASP A 91 7.66 13.27 5.91
C ASP A 91 8.75 12.19 6.00
N HIS A 92 8.53 11.00 5.44
CA HIS A 92 9.49 9.90 5.49
C HIS A 92 10.69 10.21 4.57
N PRO A 93 11.95 10.11 5.05
CA PRO A 93 13.13 10.50 4.27
C PRO A 93 13.24 9.78 2.92
N GLU A 94 12.91 8.49 2.87
CA GLU A 94 12.92 7.74 1.61
C GLU A 94 11.80 8.16 0.66
N PHE A 95 10.65 8.57 1.17
CA PHE A 95 9.54 9.05 0.35
C PHE A 95 9.94 10.38 -0.31
N ILE A 96 10.50 11.30 0.47
CA ILE A 96 11.04 12.57 -0.03
C ILE A 96 12.14 12.32 -1.08
N ARG A 97 13.01 11.33 -0.87
CA ARG A 97 14.05 10.97 -1.84
C ARG A 97 13.48 10.45 -3.17
N LEU A 98 12.37 9.71 -3.13
CA LEU A 98 11.76 9.10 -4.32
C LEU A 98 10.80 10.03 -5.07
N PHE A 99 10.04 10.84 -4.34
CA PHE A 99 8.95 11.64 -4.90
C PHE A 99 9.13 13.15 -4.71
N GLY A 100 10.10 13.59 -3.91
CA GLY A 100 10.24 14.97 -3.48
C GLY A 100 9.36 15.31 -2.27
N LYS A 101 9.58 16.49 -1.70
CA LYS A 101 8.78 16.98 -0.57
C LYS A 101 7.38 17.35 -1.06
N VAL A 102 6.36 16.94 -0.31
CA VAL A 102 4.99 17.41 -0.54
C VAL A 102 4.86 18.77 0.14
N GLU A 103 4.68 19.83 -0.65
CA GLU A 103 4.41 21.18 -0.15
C GLU A 103 2.91 21.33 0.19
N PRO A 104 2.57 22.06 1.27
CA PRO A 104 1.19 22.29 1.70
C PRO A 104 0.38 23.16 0.75
#